data_AF-A0A8B6GE91-F1
#
_entry.id   AF-A0A8B6GE91-F1
#
_cell.length_a   1.000
_cell.length_b   1.000
_cell.length_c   1.000
_cell.angle_alpha   90.00
_cell.angle_beta   90.00
_cell.angle_gamma   90.00
#
_symmetry.space_group_name_H-M   'P 1'
#
loop_
_entity.id
_entity.type
_entity.pdbx_description
1 polymer ?
#
loop_
_entity_poly.entity_id
_entity_poly.type
_entity_poly.pdbx_seq_one_letter_code
_entity_poly.pdbx_strand_id
1 'polypeptide(L)'
;MSAFQRMVTAICIRGRAEDMLITRLNRVGVTLSPTSKQRLIKEAGEISHKALCDYLKEKPLLKITGDNLDIYIKSRCVSIDKGNTDLHLFALNALTSRLSSVDMDNRTPVVPEVNGDVLKLTEAEIDNMKYSYSILIARILSSLDQFKWMSTVIPVHMNHGYSAGMSQKSQVFQLPIQHKNEAKYEDILDIMDSYEKLLQKTFQESHGTVEMLDEFGVIASGDQLTKVRFEGAKKLRLMSPTTSGRLDHLRPVVIEPWHLKQDYLENARKGGYRGYIAVDEEDDNQTADIGSDDEEDEEEIPDIPL
;
A
#
# COMPACT_ATOMS: atom_id res chain seq x y z
N MET A 1 15.28 -35.34 -1.41
CA MET A 1 14.14 -34.73 -0.71
C MET A 1 12.89 -34.99 -1.53
N SER A 2 11.83 -35.55 -0.94
CA SER A 2 10.61 -35.92 -1.68
C SER A 2 9.69 -34.69 -1.86
N ALA A 3 9.08 -34.55 -3.04
CA ALA A 3 8.11 -33.49 -3.34
C ALA A 3 6.89 -33.53 -2.40
N PHE A 4 6.48 -34.73 -1.99
CA PHE A 4 5.42 -34.93 -1.00
C PHE A 4 5.76 -34.27 0.35
N GLN A 5 6.98 -34.48 0.85
CA GLN A 5 7.41 -33.88 2.13
C GLN A 5 7.42 -32.35 2.06
N ARG A 6 7.84 -31.77 0.94
CA ARG A 6 7.81 -30.31 0.70
C ARG A 6 6.38 -29.77 0.74
N MET A 7 5.46 -30.42 0.02
CA MET A 7 4.06 -30.01 -0.07
C MET A 7 3.35 -30.09 1.28
N VAL A 8 3.50 -31.20 2.00
CA VAL A 8 2.88 -31.38 3.32
C VAL A 8 3.47 -30.39 4.33
N THR A 9 4.78 -30.13 4.29
CA THR A 9 5.41 -29.11 5.13
C THR A 9 4.86 -27.72 4.84
N ALA A 10 4.69 -27.35 3.57
CA ALA A 10 4.12 -26.06 3.18
C ALA A 10 2.66 -25.92 3.67
N ILE A 11 1.86 -26.98 3.59
CA ILE A 11 0.49 -27.02 4.13
C ILE A 11 0.51 -26.84 5.65
N CYS A 12 1.37 -27.55 6.37
CA CYS A 12 1.51 -27.39 7.82
C CYS A 12 1.89 -25.97 8.22
N ILE A 13 2.82 -25.34 7.49
CA ILE A 13 3.21 -23.94 7.72
C ILE A 13 2.02 -23.00 7.49
N ARG A 14 1.34 -23.14 6.35
CA ARG A 14 0.17 -22.32 6.00
C ARG A 14 -0.97 -22.50 7.01
N GLY A 15 -1.17 -23.71 7.50
CA GLY A 15 -2.16 -24.07 8.52
C GLY A 15 -1.75 -23.72 9.95
N ARG A 16 -0.63 -23.02 10.16
CA ARG A 16 -0.11 -22.64 11.50
C ARG A 16 0.08 -23.82 12.44
N ALA A 17 0.51 -24.96 11.91
CA ALA A 17 0.83 -26.14 12.71
C ALA A 17 1.96 -25.83 13.71
N GLU A 18 1.81 -26.28 14.96
CA GLU A 18 2.84 -26.14 15.99
C GLU A 18 4.14 -26.86 15.58
N ASP A 19 5.29 -26.32 15.97
CA ASP A 19 6.59 -26.93 15.68
C ASP A 19 6.72 -28.35 16.26
N MET A 20 6.01 -28.66 17.36
CA MET A 20 5.96 -30.01 17.91
C MET A 20 5.24 -30.98 16.95
N LEU A 21 4.16 -30.55 16.30
CA LEU A 21 3.44 -31.36 15.31
C LEU A 21 4.33 -31.59 14.08
N ILE A 22 4.99 -30.54 13.58
CA ILE A 22 5.92 -30.64 12.45
C ILE A 22 7.08 -31.59 12.79
N THR A 23 7.61 -31.53 14.02
CA THR A 23 8.68 -32.42 14.48
C THR A 23 8.22 -33.87 14.57
N ARG A 24 7.00 -34.12 15.07
CA ARG A 24 6.42 -35.48 15.11
C ARG A 24 6.22 -36.04 13.70
N LEU A 25 5.67 -35.25 12.78
CA LEU A 25 5.49 -35.63 11.38
C LEU A 25 6.84 -35.85 10.67
N ASN A 26 7.89 -35.14 11.07
CA ASN A 26 9.22 -35.32 10.49
C ASN A 26 9.82 -36.66 10.91
N ARG A 27 9.61 -37.11 12.16
CA ARG A 27 10.06 -38.44 12.64
C ARG A 27 9.48 -39.59 11.85
N VAL A 28 8.24 -39.45 11.37
CA VAL A 28 7.58 -40.44 10.50
C VAL A 28 7.81 -40.19 9.01
N GLY A 29 8.70 -39.25 8.65
CA GLY A 29 9.09 -38.97 7.27
C GLY A 29 8.03 -38.23 6.44
N VAL A 30 7.03 -37.60 7.07
CA VAL A 30 5.93 -36.91 6.39
C VAL A 30 6.26 -35.44 6.10
N THR A 31 6.91 -34.75 7.04
CA THR A 31 7.36 -33.36 6.88
C THR A 31 8.88 -33.27 6.82
N LEU A 32 9.37 -32.12 6.36
CA LEU A 32 10.78 -31.77 6.36
C LEU A 32 11.29 -31.44 7.78
N SER A 33 12.59 -31.59 7.98
CA SER A 33 13.23 -31.14 9.22
C SER A 33 13.13 -29.61 9.36
N PRO A 34 13.20 -29.05 10.58
CA PRO A 34 13.17 -27.60 10.80
C PRO A 34 14.21 -26.83 9.96
N THR A 35 15.43 -27.37 9.83
CA THR A 35 16.50 -26.79 8.99
C THR A 35 16.12 -26.82 7.50
N SER A 36 15.48 -27.89 7.05
CA SER A 36 15.00 -28.02 5.67
C SER A 36 13.77 -27.14 5.39
N LYS A 37 12.94 -26.86 6.41
CA LYS A 37 11.86 -25.87 6.36
C LYS A 37 12.41 -24.47 6.11
N GLN A 38 13.47 -24.06 6.80
CA GLN A 38 14.13 -22.77 6.54
C GLN A 38 14.69 -22.69 5.11
N ARG A 39 15.28 -23.78 4.62
CA ARG A 39 15.74 -23.87 3.22
C ARG A 39 14.58 -23.68 2.23
N LEU A 40 13.41 -24.27 2.49
CA LEU A 40 12.24 -24.11 1.63
C LEU A 40 11.74 -22.66 1.57
N ILE A 41 11.75 -21.94 2.70
CA ILE A 41 11.41 -20.50 2.74
C ILE A 41 12.45 -19.70 1.94
N LYS A 42 13.74 -20.03 2.10
CA LYS A 42 14.82 -19.40 1.33
C LYS A 42 14.66 -19.62 -0.17
N GLU A 43 14.41 -20.85 -0.59
CA GLU A 43 14.15 -21.22 -1.99
C GLU A 43 12.94 -20.44 -2.56
N ALA A 44 11.87 -20.28 -1.78
CA ALA A 44 10.72 -19.47 -2.20
C ALA A 44 11.09 -17.99 -2.39
N GLY A 45 11.93 -17.43 -1.52
CA GLY A 45 12.47 -16.09 -1.66
C GLY A 45 13.36 -15.94 -2.91
N GLU A 46 14.22 -16.92 -3.18
CA GLU A 46 15.07 -16.95 -4.37
C GLU A 46 14.25 -17.02 -5.67
N ILE A 47 13.13 -17.77 -5.68
CA ILE A 47 12.20 -17.80 -6.82
C ILE A 47 11.55 -16.43 -7.04
N SER A 48 11.08 -15.78 -5.97
CA SER A 48 10.50 -14.43 -6.05
C SER A 48 11.51 -13.42 -6.59
N HIS A 49 12.74 -13.46 -6.07
CA HIS A 49 13.85 -12.61 -6.50
C HIS A 49 14.20 -12.83 -7.97
N LYS A 50 14.30 -14.09 -8.41
CA LYS A 50 14.55 -14.41 -9.83
C LYS A 50 13.44 -13.88 -10.74
N ALA A 51 12.19 -14.05 -10.33
CA ALA A 51 11.04 -13.54 -11.09
C ALA A 51 11.07 -12.01 -11.21
N LEU A 52 11.50 -11.30 -10.16
CA LEU A 52 11.74 -9.86 -10.19
C LEU A 52 12.85 -9.51 -11.20
N CYS A 53 13.99 -10.20 -11.17
CA CYS A 53 15.09 -9.97 -12.12
C CYS A 53 14.68 -10.22 -13.58
N ASP A 54 13.92 -11.29 -13.84
CA ASP A 54 13.44 -11.60 -15.19
C ASP A 54 12.43 -10.55 -15.67
N TYR A 55 11.58 -10.03 -14.78
CA TYR A 55 10.65 -8.95 -15.11
C TYR A 55 11.38 -7.63 -15.42
N LEU A 56 12.42 -7.27 -14.66
CA LEU A 56 13.16 -6.02 -14.88
C LEU A 56 13.85 -5.95 -16.24
N LYS A 57 14.22 -7.11 -16.81
CA LYS A 57 14.74 -7.18 -18.20
C LYS A 57 13.72 -6.73 -19.23
N GLU A 58 12.43 -7.01 -18.99
CA GLU A 58 11.35 -6.62 -19.90
C GLU A 58 10.85 -5.20 -19.62
N LYS A 59 10.78 -4.82 -18.34
CA LYS A 59 10.27 -3.51 -17.91
C LYS A 59 11.15 -2.94 -16.80
N PRO A 60 11.91 -1.86 -17.08
CA PRO A 60 12.93 -1.38 -16.15
C PRO A 60 12.36 -0.54 -14.99
N LEU A 61 11.11 -0.05 -15.09
CA LEU A 61 10.56 0.85 -14.08
C LEU A 61 10.02 0.08 -12.86
N LEU A 62 10.71 0.26 -11.73
CA LEU A 62 10.38 -0.34 -10.45
C LEU A 62 9.83 0.68 -9.47
N LYS A 63 8.79 0.28 -8.73
CA LYS A 63 8.27 0.99 -7.57
C LYS A 63 8.40 0.10 -6.35
N ILE A 64 9.02 0.59 -5.29
CA ILE A 64 9.03 -0.10 -4.00
C ILE A 64 8.04 0.58 -3.07
N THR A 65 7.34 -0.22 -2.31
CA THR A 65 6.26 0.23 -1.43
C THR A 65 6.45 -0.42 -0.07
N GLY A 66 6.63 0.41 0.96
CA GLY A 66 6.84 -0.02 2.33
C GLY A 66 5.72 0.42 3.26
N ASP A 67 5.48 -0.37 4.31
CA ASP A 67 4.56 -0.04 5.40
C ASP A 67 4.98 -0.76 6.69
N ASN A 68 4.52 -0.25 7.83
CA ASN A 68 4.74 -0.88 9.13
C ASN A 68 3.88 -2.14 9.29
N LEU A 69 4.47 -3.20 9.81
CA LEU A 69 3.84 -4.49 10.09
C LEU A 69 3.97 -4.79 11.58
N ASP A 70 2.93 -4.44 12.34
CA ASP A 70 2.86 -4.72 13.77
C ASP A 70 2.20 -6.08 14.02
N ILE A 71 2.88 -6.96 14.76
CA ILE A 71 2.36 -8.26 15.16
C ILE A 71 2.30 -8.34 16.68
N TYR A 72 1.08 -8.45 17.20
CA TYR A 72 0.83 -8.67 18.63
C TYR A 72 0.82 -10.18 18.95
N ILE A 73 1.75 -10.63 19.78
CA ILE A 73 1.82 -12.02 20.25
C ILE A 73 1.26 -12.10 21.67
N LYS A 74 0.09 -12.75 21.78
CA LYS A 74 -0.52 -13.09 23.07
C LYS A 74 0.16 -14.31 23.69
N SER A 75 0.72 -14.14 24.87
CA SER A 75 1.20 -15.24 25.69
C SER A 75 0.01 -15.97 26.31
N ARG A 76 -0.04 -17.31 26.16
CA ARG A 76 -1.11 -18.14 26.74
C ARG A 76 -1.14 -18.06 28.26
N CYS A 77 0.05 -18.01 28.87
CA CYS A 77 0.23 -17.80 30.30
C CYS A 77 1.24 -16.67 30.45
N VAL A 78 0.79 -15.53 30.97
CA VAL A 78 1.65 -14.40 31.30
C VAL A 78 2.34 -14.70 32.61
N SER A 79 3.68 -14.68 32.61
CA SER A 79 4.49 -14.72 33.83
C SER A 79 5.25 -13.40 33.96
N ILE A 80 5.89 -13.18 35.11
CA ILE A 80 6.76 -12.01 35.33
C ILE A 80 7.84 -11.93 34.24
N ASP A 81 8.39 -13.06 33.84
CA ASP A 81 9.48 -13.14 32.86
C ASP A 81 8.98 -13.24 31.40
N LYS A 82 7.69 -13.49 31.18
CA LYS A 82 7.13 -13.73 29.84
C LYS A 82 5.76 -13.10 29.68
N GLY A 83 5.77 -11.85 29.21
CA GLY A 83 4.59 -11.08 28.86
C GLY A 83 4.08 -11.32 27.45
N ASN A 84 3.10 -10.51 27.04
CA ASN A 84 2.76 -10.34 25.63
C ASN A 84 3.90 -9.60 24.93
N THR A 85 4.04 -9.78 23.62
CA THR A 85 5.15 -9.21 22.86
C THR A 85 4.63 -8.53 21.61
N ASP A 86 5.10 -7.30 21.41
CA ASP A 86 4.78 -6.49 20.24
C ASP A 86 5.98 -6.53 19.32
N LEU A 87 5.79 -7.10 18.13
CA LEU A 87 6.81 -7.12 17.10
C LEU A 87 6.53 -5.99 16.11
N HIS A 88 7.44 -5.02 16.05
CA HIS A 88 7.44 -3.98 15.03
C HIS A 88 8.33 -4.41 13.88
N LEU A 89 7.72 -4.70 12.74
CA LEU A 89 8.39 -5.15 11.53
C LEU A 89 8.11 -4.15 10.41
N PHE A 90 8.93 -4.16 9.37
CA PHE A 90 8.70 -3.36 8.17
C PHE A 90 8.54 -4.28 6.96
N ALA A 91 7.41 -4.16 6.27
CA ALA A 91 7.06 -5.00 5.14
C ALA A 91 7.18 -4.22 3.83
N LEU A 92 7.63 -4.91 2.78
CA LEU A 92 7.89 -4.28 1.50
C LEU A 92 7.43 -5.10 0.32
N ASN A 93 7.02 -4.37 -0.70
CA ASN A 93 6.63 -4.90 -1.98
C ASN A 93 7.34 -4.15 -3.10
N ALA A 94 7.85 -4.91 -4.06
CA ALA A 94 8.23 -4.40 -5.37
C ALA A 94 6.98 -4.48 -6.28
N LEU A 95 6.51 -3.32 -6.70
CA LEU A 95 5.44 -3.10 -7.64
C LEU A 95 6.03 -2.64 -8.97
N THR A 96 5.42 -3.07 -10.05
CA THR A 96 5.89 -2.71 -11.40
C THR A 96 4.84 -1.89 -12.11
N SER A 97 5.24 -0.83 -12.82
CA SER A 97 4.29 -0.09 -13.64
C SER A 97 3.86 -0.91 -14.85
N ARG A 98 2.57 -0.83 -15.19
CA ARG A 98 2.00 -1.41 -16.42
C ARG A 98 2.15 -0.46 -17.61
N LEU A 99 2.26 0.82 -17.31
CA LEU A 99 2.44 1.91 -18.25
C LEU A 99 3.82 2.47 -17.98
N SER A 100 4.84 1.84 -18.56
CA SER A 100 6.21 2.33 -18.51
C SER A 100 6.60 2.74 -19.92
N SER A 101 6.52 4.03 -20.21
CA SER A 101 7.31 4.61 -21.30
C SER A 101 8.63 5.07 -20.68
N VAL A 102 9.71 4.37 -21.01
CA VAL A 102 11.08 4.73 -20.60
C VAL A 102 11.61 5.88 -21.47
N ASP A 103 10.80 6.30 -22.43
CA ASP A 103 11.14 7.14 -23.57
C ASP A 103 11.33 8.62 -23.19
N MET A 104 11.24 8.97 -21.90
CA MET A 104 11.45 10.32 -21.39
C MET A 104 12.78 10.41 -20.63
N ASP A 105 13.65 11.32 -21.06
CA ASP A 105 14.95 11.55 -20.40
C ASP A 105 14.76 12.07 -18.97
N ASN A 106 15.28 11.32 -17.99
CA ASN A 106 15.27 11.66 -16.57
C ASN A 106 16.42 12.61 -16.15
N ARG A 107 17.31 12.99 -17.09
CA ARG A 107 18.49 13.83 -16.83
C ARG A 107 18.25 15.29 -17.17
N THR A 108 17.50 15.57 -18.22
CA THR A 108 17.25 16.94 -18.68
C THR A 108 15.76 17.20 -18.83
N PRO A 109 15.20 18.22 -18.18
CA PRO A 109 13.83 18.63 -18.48
C PRO A 109 13.72 19.00 -19.95
N VAL A 110 12.79 18.38 -20.67
CA VAL A 110 12.54 18.66 -22.10
C VAL A 110 12.09 20.11 -22.30
N VAL A 111 11.50 20.74 -21.26
CA VAL A 111 11.02 22.12 -21.31
C VAL A 111 11.56 22.88 -20.08
N PRO A 112 12.36 23.95 -20.27
CA PRO A 112 12.99 24.69 -19.16
C PRO A 112 12.01 25.58 -18.37
N GLU A 113 10.89 25.96 -18.97
CA GLU A 113 9.79 26.66 -18.29
C GLU A 113 8.46 25.97 -18.61
N VAL A 114 7.77 25.51 -17.58
CA VAL A 114 6.40 25.00 -17.72
C VAL A 114 5.47 26.19 -17.53
N ASN A 115 4.72 26.55 -18.57
CA ASN A 115 3.62 27.49 -18.41
C ASN A 115 2.58 26.87 -17.45
N GLY A 116 2.30 27.52 -16.33
CA GLY A 116 1.34 27.04 -15.33
C GLY A 116 -0.07 26.81 -15.88
N ASP A 117 -0.43 27.44 -17.00
CA ASP A 117 -1.70 27.19 -17.68
C ASP A 117 -1.79 25.77 -18.30
N VAL A 118 -0.65 25.15 -18.63
CA VAL A 118 -0.59 23.74 -19.10
C VAL A 118 -0.91 22.76 -17.97
N LEU A 119 -0.77 23.17 -16.71
CA LEU A 119 -1.15 22.37 -15.54
C LEU A 119 -2.64 22.47 -15.20
N LYS A 120 -3.36 23.42 -15.80
CA LYS A 120 -4.80 23.55 -15.62
C LYS A 120 -5.50 22.51 -16.50
N LEU A 121 -6.49 21.84 -15.92
CA LEU A 121 -7.36 20.97 -16.67
C LEU A 121 -8.13 21.79 -17.71
N THR A 122 -8.18 21.28 -18.93
CA THR A 122 -9.05 21.80 -19.98
C THR A 122 -10.51 21.53 -19.63
N GLU A 123 -11.45 22.28 -20.23
CA GLU A 123 -12.89 22.05 -20.00
C GLU A 123 -13.30 20.61 -20.34
N ALA A 124 -12.74 20.04 -21.41
CA ALA A 124 -12.96 18.64 -21.79
C ALA A 124 -12.47 17.64 -20.73
N GLU A 125 -11.31 17.90 -20.11
CA GLU A 125 -10.80 17.06 -19.03
C GLU A 125 -11.64 17.20 -17.75
N ILE A 126 -12.11 18.42 -17.44
CA ILE A 126 -13.02 18.67 -16.32
C ILE A 126 -14.32 17.88 -16.52
N ASP A 127 -14.89 17.90 -17.71
CA ASP A 127 -16.14 17.18 -17.99
C ASP A 127 -15.94 15.65 -17.96
N ASN A 128 -14.82 15.14 -18.47
CA ASN A 128 -14.45 13.73 -18.31
C ASN A 128 -14.24 13.34 -16.84
N MET A 129 -13.66 14.22 -16.04
CA MET A 129 -13.47 14.01 -14.61
C MET A 129 -14.82 13.99 -13.88
N LYS A 130 -15.74 14.92 -14.18
CA LYS A 130 -17.11 14.93 -13.64
C LYS A 130 -17.87 13.65 -13.99
N TYR A 131 -17.76 13.20 -15.24
CA TYR A 131 -18.37 11.93 -15.68
C TYR A 131 -17.79 10.73 -14.92
N SER A 132 -16.46 10.69 -14.73
CA SER A 132 -15.82 9.62 -13.97
C SER A 132 -16.26 9.63 -12.50
N TYR A 133 -16.40 10.80 -11.88
CA TYR A 133 -16.92 10.93 -10.52
C TYR A 133 -18.39 10.51 -10.40
N SER A 134 -19.23 10.83 -11.38
CA SER A 134 -20.64 10.42 -11.34
C SER A 134 -20.79 8.89 -11.35
N ILE A 135 -19.94 8.17 -12.11
CA ILE A 135 -19.86 6.71 -12.09
C ILE A 135 -19.42 6.20 -10.72
N LEU A 136 -18.40 6.80 -10.10
CA LEU A 136 -17.92 6.39 -8.79
C LEU A 136 -18.98 6.60 -7.70
N ILE A 137 -19.67 7.74 -7.70
CA ILE A 137 -20.78 8.02 -6.78
C ILE A 137 -21.92 7.03 -7.01
N ALA A 138 -22.30 6.78 -8.26
CA ALA A 138 -23.33 5.80 -8.59
C ALA A 138 -23.00 4.39 -8.07
N ARG A 139 -21.72 3.97 -8.11
CA ARG A 139 -21.28 2.69 -7.54
C ARG A 139 -21.43 2.65 -6.03
N ILE A 140 -21.08 3.73 -5.35
CA ILE A 140 -21.26 3.85 -3.89
C ILE A 140 -22.75 3.75 -3.56
N LEU A 141 -23.60 4.51 -4.25
CA LEU A 141 -25.05 4.47 -4.05
C LEU A 141 -25.62 3.06 -4.31
N SER A 142 -25.15 2.37 -5.36
CA SER A 142 -25.61 1.01 -5.68
C SER A 142 -25.30 -0.06 -4.60
N SER A 143 -24.46 0.28 -3.62
CA SER A 143 -24.24 -0.57 -2.43
C SER A 143 -25.42 -0.54 -1.44
N LEU A 144 -26.29 0.46 -1.53
CA LEU A 144 -27.54 0.56 -0.79
C LEU A 144 -28.65 -0.18 -1.53
N ASP A 145 -29.50 -0.90 -0.80
CA ASP A 145 -30.51 -1.78 -1.42
C ASP A 145 -31.53 -1.00 -2.28
N GLN A 146 -31.88 0.23 -1.91
CA GLN A 146 -32.77 1.15 -2.62
C GLN A 146 -32.25 1.50 -4.02
N PHE A 147 -30.92 1.52 -4.20
CA PHE A 147 -30.26 1.94 -5.43
C PHE A 147 -29.59 0.76 -6.16
N LYS A 148 -29.86 -0.47 -5.74
CA LYS A 148 -29.28 -1.68 -6.34
C LYS A 148 -29.59 -1.82 -7.83
N TRP A 149 -30.73 -1.28 -8.27
CA TRP A 149 -31.12 -1.21 -9.68
C TRP A 149 -30.07 -0.47 -10.53
N MET A 150 -29.35 0.51 -9.97
CA MET A 150 -28.33 1.28 -10.69
C MET A 150 -27.17 0.40 -11.16
N SER A 151 -26.89 -0.71 -10.48
CA SER A 151 -25.84 -1.66 -10.90
C SER A 151 -26.04 -2.21 -12.32
N THR A 152 -27.27 -2.18 -12.84
CA THR A 152 -27.60 -2.61 -14.21
C THR A 152 -27.21 -1.60 -15.28
N VAL A 153 -27.12 -0.31 -14.93
CA VAL A 153 -26.82 0.79 -15.87
C VAL A 153 -25.41 1.35 -15.69
N ILE A 154 -24.77 1.10 -14.55
CA ILE A 154 -23.42 1.57 -14.27
C ILE A 154 -22.41 0.80 -15.11
N PRO A 155 -21.54 1.49 -15.89
CA PRO A 155 -20.50 0.82 -16.64
C PRO A 155 -19.52 0.11 -15.70
N VAL A 156 -19.17 -1.13 -16.05
CA VAL A 156 -18.21 -1.96 -15.27
C VAL A 156 -16.80 -1.36 -15.32
N HIS A 157 -16.41 -0.79 -16.45
CA HIS A 157 -15.11 -0.15 -16.63
C HIS A 157 -15.27 1.28 -17.16
N MET A 158 -14.51 2.22 -16.59
CA MET A 158 -14.40 3.57 -17.13
C MET A 158 -13.33 3.54 -18.21
N ASN A 159 -13.72 3.66 -19.48
CA ASN A 159 -12.79 3.59 -20.59
C ASN A 159 -11.87 4.83 -20.60
N HIS A 160 -10.57 4.60 -20.72
CA HIS A 160 -9.55 5.63 -20.88
C HIS A 160 -8.45 5.11 -21.84
N GLY A 161 -7.59 6.00 -22.33
CA GLY A 161 -6.58 5.66 -23.35
C GLY A 161 -5.60 4.53 -22.96
N TYR A 162 -5.52 4.22 -21.66
CA TYR A 162 -4.66 3.18 -21.09
C TYR A 162 -5.43 1.98 -20.52
N SER A 163 -6.73 1.84 -20.79
CA SER A 163 -7.58 0.76 -20.24
C SER A 163 -7.04 -0.64 -20.54
N ALA A 164 -6.48 -0.84 -21.74
CA ALA A 164 -5.89 -2.12 -22.13
C ALA A 164 -4.72 -2.53 -21.21
N GLY A 165 -3.85 -1.58 -20.83
CA GLY A 165 -2.76 -1.82 -19.90
C GLY A 165 -3.21 -1.91 -18.45
N MET A 166 -4.10 -1.01 -18.01
CA MET A 166 -4.54 -0.94 -16.60
C MET A 166 -5.50 -2.05 -16.18
N SER A 167 -6.18 -2.72 -17.14
CA SER A 167 -7.04 -3.88 -16.88
C SER A 167 -6.29 -5.16 -16.53
N GLN A 168 -4.99 -5.24 -16.86
CA GLN A 168 -4.17 -6.41 -16.57
C GLN A 168 -3.88 -6.54 -15.07
N LYS A 169 -3.73 -7.76 -14.54
CA LYS A 169 -3.40 -7.99 -13.13
C LYS A 169 -2.00 -7.44 -12.80
N SER A 170 -1.88 -6.63 -11.75
CA SER A 170 -0.58 -6.14 -11.26
C SER A 170 0.26 -7.30 -10.74
N GLN A 171 1.55 -7.31 -11.07
CA GLN A 171 2.53 -8.19 -10.45
C GLN A 171 3.09 -7.52 -9.19
N VAL A 172 3.12 -8.28 -8.11
CA VAL A 172 3.60 -7.85 -6.80
C VAL A 172 4.65 -8.84 -6.35
N PHE A 173 5.87 -8.36 -6.15
CA PHE A 173 6.98 -9.16 -5.66
C PHE A 173 7.17 -8.84 -4.18
N GLN A 174 6.94 -9.83 -3.32
CA GLN A 174 7.16 -9.71 -1.89
C GLN A 174 8.67 -9.65 -1.63
N LEU A 175 9.11 -8.61 -0.92
CA LEU A 175 10.50 -8.46 -0.50
C LEU A 175 10.66 -8.96 0.95
N PRO A 176 11.90 -9.22 1.41
CA PRO A 176 12.13 -9.70 2.77
C PRO A 176 11.59 -8.72 3.83
N ILE A 177 10.84 -9.26 4.79
CA ILE A 177 10.36 -8.51 5.96
C ILE A 177 11.55 -8.17 6.86
N GLN A 178 11.62 -6.93 7.32
CA GLN A 178 12.69 -6.44 8.18
C GLN A 178 12.22 -6.32 9.63
N HIS A 179 13.05 -6.77 10.58
CA HIS A 179 12.77 -6.63 12.01
C HIS A 179 13.20 -5.24 12.49
N LYS A 180 12.53 -4.22 11.97
CA LYS A 180 12.91 -2.82 12.09
C LYS A 180 11.67 -1.97 12.31
N ASN A 181 11.77 -1.00 13.23
CA ASN A 181 10.65 -0.14 13.59
C ASN A 181 10.78 1.21 12.88
N GLU A 182 9.80 1.54 12.05
CA GLU A 182 9.78 2.80 11.30
C GLU A 182 9.75 4.06 12.17
N ALA A 183 9.27 3.94 13.41
CA ALA A 183 9.29 5.04 14.37
C ALA A 183 10.72 5.47 14.75
N LYS A 184 11.71 4.59 14.61
CA LYS A 184 13.12 4.85 14.94
C LYS A 184 13.91 5.20 13.68
N TYR A 185 14.55 6.37 13.67
CA TYR A 185 15.35 6.81 12.52
C TYR A 185 16.55 5.91 12.22
N GLU A 186 17.19 5.35 13.24
CA GLU A 186 18.29 4.39 13.07
C GLU A 186 17.83 3.15 12.28
N ASP A 187 16.67 2.61 12.65
CA ASP A 187 16.07 1.48 11.96
C ASP A 187 15.67 1.83 10.52
N ILE A 188 15.21 3.06 10.26
CA ILE A 188 14.93 3.53 8.90
C ILE A 188 16.20 3.60 8.04
N LEU A 189 17.33 4.03 8.60
CA LEU A 189 18.60 4.03 7.87
C LEU A 189 19.01 2.60 7.49
N ASP A 190 18.92 1.66 8.44
CA ASP A 190 19.20 0.24 8.20
C ASP A 190 18.25 -0.38 7.16
N ILE A 191 16.98 0.02 7.22
CA ILE A 191 15.95 -0.36 6.25
C ILE A 191 16.39 0.07 4.84
N MET A 192 16.78 1.33 4.67
CA MET A 192 17.20 1.87 3.38
C MET A 192 18.51 1.27 2.89
N ASP A 193 19.47 0.99 3.78
CA ASP A 193 20.72 0.29 3.41
C ASP A 193 20.47 -1.14 2.93
N SER A 194 19.50 -1.81 3.53
CA SER A 194 19.08 -3.14 3.10
C SER A 194 18.44 -3.09 1.70
N TYR A 195 17.70 -2.04 1.39
CA TYR A 195 17.15 -1.82 0.04
C TYR A 195 18.20 -1.49 -0.97
N GLU A 196 19.14 -0.61 -0.63
CA GLU A 196 20.22 -0.24 -1.53
C GLU A 196 20.97 -1.49 -1.99
N LYS A 197 21.35 -2.35 -1.04
CA LYS A 197 22.01 -3.63 -1.35
C LYS A 197 21.15 -4.55 -2.20
N LEU A 198 19.85 -4.63 -1.91
CA LEU A 198 18.92 -5.45 -2.67
C LEU A 198 18.76 -4.93 -4.11
N LEU A 199 18.58 -3.62 -4.29
CA LEU A 199 18.43 -2.98 -5.59
C LEU A 199 19.70 -3.13 -6.42
N GLN A 200 20.87 -2.81 -5.86
CA GLN A 200 22.16 -3.01 -6.53
C GLN A 200 22.32 -4.46 -7.01
N LYS A 201 22.02 -5.42 -6.13
CA LYS A 201 22.06 -6.85 -6.49
C LYS A 201 21.08 -7.18 -7.61
N THR A 202 19.84 -6.71 -7.51
CA THR A 202 18.77 -7.01 -8.49
C THR A 202 19.10 -6.41 -9.86
N PHE A 203 19.57 -5.17 -9.92
CA PHE A 203 19.97 -4.50 -11.16
C PHE A 203 21.25 -5.12 -11.76
N GLN A 204 22.21 -5.49 -10.93
CA GLN A 204 23.40 -6.22 -11.37
C GLN A 204 23.05 -7.58 -11.99
N GLU A 205 22.09 -8.33 -11.42
CA GLU A 205 21.67 -9.64 -11.93
C GLU A 205 20.72 -9.56 -13.14
N SER A 206 19.93 -8.50 -13.26
CA SER A 206 18.97 -8.32 -14.37
C SER A 206 19.62 -7.69 -15.60
N HIS A 207 20.39 -6.61 -15.42
CA HIS A 207 20.97 -5.81 -16.51
C HIS A 207 22.49 -5.97 -16.67
N GLY A 208 23.17 -6.65 -15.73
CA GLY A 208 24.63 -6.83 -15.78
C GLY A 208 25.44 -5.62 -15.28
N THR A 209 24.78 -4.50 -14.94
CA THR A 209 25.41 -3.29 -14.41
C THR A 209 24.51 -2.62 -13.37
N VAL A 210 25.12 -2.01 -12.35
CA VAL A 210 24.42 -1.20 -11.33
C VAL A 210 24.06 0.18 -11.87
N GLU A 211 24.73 0.68 -12.92
CA GLU A 211 24.52 2.04 -13.46
C GLU A 211 23.08 2.27 -13.96
N MET A 212 22.42 1.20 -14.41
CA MET A 212 21.01 1.21 -14.82
C MET A 212 20.07 1.63 -13.69
N LEU A 213 20.47 1.43 -12.43
CA LEU A 213 19.70 1.88 -11.26
C LEU A 213 19.59 3.41 -11.22
N ASP A 214 20.67 4.12 -11.51
CA ASP A 214 20.70 5.59 -11.53
C ASP A 214 19.99 6.16 -12.78
N GLU A 215 20.01 5.42 -13.89
CA GLU A 215 19.33 5.79 -15.14
C GLU A 215 17.81 5.69 -15.02
N PHE A 216 17.30 4.52 -14.63
CA PHE A 216 15.84 4.31 -14.53
C PHE A 216 15.25 4.94 -13.27
N GLY A 217 16.00 4.94 -12.18
CA GLY A 217 15.47 5.30 -10.86
C GLY A 217 14.46 4.29 -10.34
N VAL A 218 14.19 4.37 -9.04
CA VAL A 218 13.19 3.55 -8.36
C VAL A 218 12.27 4.46 -7.58
N ILE A 219 10.96 4.33 -7.85
CA ILE A 219 9.95 5.08 -7.10
C ILE A 219 9.87 4.46 -5.71
N ALA A 220 10.16 5.22 -4.66
CA ALA A 220 9.94 4.78 -3.30
C ALA A 220 8.59 5.27 -2.82
N SER A 221 7.82 4.44 -2.14
CA SER A 221 6.49 4.84 -1.68
C SER A 221 6.11 4.18 -0.37
N GLY A 222 5.15 4.78 0.30
CA GLY A 222 4.61 4.31 1.57
C GLY A 222 3.47 5.21 2.02
N ASP A 223 3.03 5.04 3.26
CA ASP A 223 2.10 5.98 3.87
C ASP A 223 2.77 7.36 4.09
N GLN A 224 2.02 8.29 4.69
CA GLN A 224 2.54 9.63 4.94
C GLN A 224 3.74 9.61 5.88
N LEU A 225 3.74 8.74 6.90
CA LEU A 225 4.85 8.63 7.84
C LEU A 225 6.10 8.08 7.15
N THR A 226 5.95 6.98 6.39
CA THR A 226 7.04 6.34 5.63
C THR A 226 7.70 7.34 4.70
N LYS A 227 6.90 8.14 3.99
CA LYS A 227 7.41 9.18 3.10
C LYS A 227 8.27 10.20 3.84
N VAL A 228 7.80 10.70 4.99
CA VAL A 228 8.56 11.65 5.83
C VAL A 228 9.86 11.01 6.35
N ARG A 229 9.81 9.74 6.75
CA ARG A 229 10.98 9.00 7.25
C ARG A 229 12.01 8.76 6.17
N PHE A 230 11.60 8.33 4.98
CA PHE A 230 12.49 8.12 3.84
C PHE A 230 13.11 9.43 3.38
N GLU A 231 12.33 10.51 3.26
CA GLU A 231 12.87 11.84 2.94
C GLU A 231 13.84 12.33 4.02
N GLY A 232 13.52 12.12 5.30
CA GLY A 232 14.40 12.46 6.41
C GLY A 232 15.73 11.70 6.36
N ALA A 233 15.70 10.40 6.09
CA ALA A 233 16.89 9.58 5.96
C ALA A 233 17.74 9.96 4.74
N LYS A 234 17.13 10.32 3.60
CA LYS A 234 17.84 10.91 2.46
C LYS A 234 18.51 12.24 2.83
N LYS A 235 17.81 13.11 3.56
CA LYS A 235 18.37 14.39 4.05
C LYS A 235 19.59 14.20 4.94
N LEU A 236 19.55 13.24 5.86
CA LEU A 236 20.69 12.90 6.72
C LEU A 236 21.92 12.45 5.92
N ARG A 237 21.70 11.93 4.70
CA ARG A 237 22.74 11.39 3.83
C ARG A 237 23.20 12.34 2.73
N LEU A 238 22.64 13.56 2.63
CA LEU A 238 22.96 14.52 1.57
C LEU A 238 24.46 14.78 1.37
N MET A 239 25.23 14.72 2.45
CA MET A 239 26.68 14.95 2.43
C MET A 239 27.50 13.72 2.05
N SER A 240 26.86 12.59 1.74
CA SER A 240 27.57 11.40 1.28
C SER A 240 28.20 11.64 -0.10
N PRO A 241 29.46 11.24 -0.33
CA PRO A 241 30.15 11.51 -1.58
C PRO A 241 29.58 10.71 -2.77
N THR A 242 28.96 9.56 -2.52
CA THR A 242 28.44 8.67 -3.57
C THR A 242 26.94 8.83 -3.77
N THR A 243 26.45 8.65 -5.01
CA THR A 243 25.01 8.66 -5.35
C THR A 243 24.24 7.59 -4.58
N SER A 244 24.81 6.39 -4.51
CA SER A 244 24.32 5.26 -3.70
C SER A 244 24.24 5.63 -2.22
N GLY A 245 25.27 6.27 -1.66
CA GLY A 245 25.27 6.69 -0.26
C GLY A 245 24.22 7.76 0.04
N ARG A 246 23.87 8.60 -0.93
CA ARG A 246 22.76 9.59 -0.85
C ARG A 246 21.39 9.00 -1.19
N LEU A 247 21.36 7.79 -1.76
CA LEU A 247 20.16 7.12 -2.27
C LEU A 247 19.45 7.96 -3.36
N ASP A 248 20.24 8.58 -4.24
CA ASP A 248 19.74 9.56 -5.24
C ASP A 248 18.74 8.93 -6.23
N HIS A 249 18.94 7.67 -6.61
CA HIS A 249 18.05 6.94 -7.53
C HIS A 249 16.69 6.57 -6.91
N LEU A 250 16.53 6.63 -5.58
CA LEU A 250 15.22 6.49 -4.95
C LEU A 250 14.40 7.76 -5.16
N ARG A 251 13.82 7.90 -6.35
CA ARG A 251 13.09 9.10 -6.78
C ARG A 251 11.92 8.77 -7.72
N PRO A 252 10.78 9.46 -7.56
CA PRO A 252 10.39 10.25 -6.40
C PRO A 252 10.07 9.38 -5.17
N VAL A 253 10.01 10.00 -3.98
CA VAL A 253 9.40 9.41 -2.78
C VAL A 253 7.94 9.86 -2.73
N VAL A 254 7.00 8.93 -2.87
CA VAL A 254 5.57 9.21 -3.08
C VAL A 254 4.72 8.71 -1.92
N ILE A 255 3.68 9.47 -1.58
CA ILE A 255 2.67 9.06 -0.60
C ILE A 255 1.63 8.19 -1.31
N GLU A 256 1.39 7.01 -0.75
CA GLU A 256 0.33 6.12 -1.20
C GLU A 256 -0.95 6.43 -0.43
N PRO A 257 -2.06 6.76 -1.11
CA PRO A 257 -3.27 7.22 -0.46
C PRO A 257 -4.15 6.05 0.04
N TRP A 258 -3.59 4.89 0.38
CA TRP A 258 -4.41 3.74 0.80
C TRP A 258 -5.14 3.99 2.11
N HIS A 259 -4.53 4.68 3.09
CA HIS A 259 -5.22 5.03 4.33
C HIS A 259 -6.31 6.06 4.06
N LEU A 260 -6.03 7.10 3.26
CA LEU A 260 -7.05 8.08 2.85
C LEU A 260 -8.25 7.41 2.16
N LYS A 261 -7.99 6.44 1.26
CA LYS A 261 -9.04 5.67 0.59
C LYS A 261 -9.83 4.82 1.59
N GLN A 262 -9.15 4.17 2.52
CA GLN A 262 -9.81 3.36 3.55
C GLN A 262 -10.67 4.25 4.47
N ASP A 263 -10.13 5.36 4.97
CA ASP A 263 -10.83 6.32 5.81
C ASP A 263 -12.06 6.89 5.09
N TYR A 264 -11.92 7.25 3.82
CA TYR A 264 -13.04 7.68 2.99
C TYR A 264 -14.14 6.62 2.92
N LEU A 265 -13.79 5.36 2.66
CA LEU A 265 -14.75 4.26 2.59
C LEU A 265 -15.42 3.97 3.94
N GLU A 266 -14.66 4.02 5.03
CA GLU A 266 -15.20 3.86 6.38
C GLU A 266 -16.16 4.99 6.74
N ASN A 267 -15.83 6.23 6.40
CA ASN A 267 -16.66 7.40 6.63
C ASN A 267 -17.91 7.39 5.75
N ALA A 268 -17.79 7.03 4.47
CA ALA A 268 -18.93 6.89 3.57
C ALA A 268 -19.91 5.82 4.08
N ARG A 269 -19.39 4.69 4.59
CA ARG A 269 -20.21 3.67 5.23
C ARG A 269 -20.87 4.18 6.51
N LYS A 270 -20.11 4.72 7.46
CA LYS A 270 -20.63 5.22 8.75
C LYS A 270 -21.63 6.39 8.56
N GLY A 271 -21.35 7.30 7.64
CA GLY A 271 -22.21 8.43 7.28
C GLY A 271 -23.50 8.01 6.57
N GLY A 272 -23.42 7.01 5.68
CA GLY A 272 -24.60 6.37 5.09
C GLY A 272 -25.52 5.73 6.14
N TYR A 273 -24.95 5.05 7.14
CA TYR A 273 -25.74 4.51 8.27
C TYR A 273 -26.37 5.59 9.16
N ARG A 274 -25.70 6.73 9.37
CA ARG A 274 -26.29 7.87 10.11
C ARG A 274 -27.45 8.51 9.36
N GLY A 275 -27.36 8.63 8.03
CA GLY A 275 -28.46 9.11 7.20
C GLY A 275 -29.67 8.19 7.19
N TYR A 276 -29.48 6.88 7.31
CA TYR A 276 -30.60 5.93 7.43
C TYR A 276 -31.34 6.03 8.77
N ILE A 277 -30.61 6.18 9.88
CA ILE A 277 -31.23 6.28 11.21
C ILE A 277 -32.01 7.60 11.35
N ALA A 278 -31.52 8.69 10.75
CA ALA A 278 -32.19 9.99 10.81
C ALA A 278 -33.50 10.04 9.99
N VAL A 279 -33.64 9.22 8.94
CA VAL A 279 -34.87 9.17 8.14
C VAL A 279 -35.94 8.29 8.81
N ASP A 280 -35.54 7.26 9.57
CA ASP A 280 -36.47 6.42 10.32
C ASP A 280 -37.02 7.11 11.60
N GLU A 281 -36.39 8.19 12.09
CA GLU A 281 -36.86 8.95 13.26
C GLU A 281 -37.84 10.10 12.92
N GLU A 282 -37.93 10.52 11.65
CA GLU A 282 -38.84 11.60 11.24
C GLU A 282 -40.27 11.12 10.88
N ASP A 283 -40.47 9.82 10.62
CA ASP A 283 -41.79 9.26 10.24
C ASP A 283 -42.68 8.87 11.44
N ASP A 284 -42.13 8.79 12.66
CA ASP A 284 -42.89 8.40 13.87
C ASP A 284 -43.52 9.58 14.65
N ASN A 285 -43.29 10.83 14.22
CA ASN A 285 -43.71 12.02 14.98
C ASN A 285 -44.86 12.84 14.36
N GLN A 286 -45.64 12.26 13.44
CA GLN A 286 -46.90 12.86 12.98
C GLN A 286 -48.11 12.05 13.45
N THR A 287 -48.44 12.11 14.75
CA THR A 287 -49.83 12.07 15.27
C THR A 287 -49.86 12.21 16.79
N ALA A 288 -49.74 13.44 17.29
CA ALA A 288 -50.39 13.88 18.54
C ALA A 288 -50.34 15.41 18.62
N ASP A 289 -51.46 16.01 18.23
CA ASP A 289 -51.77 17.42 18.35
C ASP A 289 -52.10 17.80 19.81
N ILE A 290 -52.08 19.11 20.07
CA ILE A 290 -52.68 19.87 21.18
C ILE A 290 -51.74 20.24 22.36
N GLY A 291 -51.10 21.40 22.20
CA GLY A 291 -51.33 22.56 23.06
C GLY A 291 -50.53 22.69 24.35
N SER A 292 -49.63 23.67 24.40
CA SER A 292 -49.71 24.83 25.31
C SER A 292 -48.48 25.72 25.12
N ASP A 293 -48.73 27.02 25.21
CA ASP A 293 -47.78 28.12 25.21
C ASP A 293 -46.57 27.88 26.13
N ASP A 294 -45.40 28.39 25.75
CA ASP A 294 -44.61 29.27 26.62
C ASP A 294 -43.48 29.95 25.82
N GLU A 295 -43.38 31.25 26.03
CA GLU A 295 -42.36 32.18 25.58
C GLU A 295 -40.97 31.80 26.13
N GLU A 296 -39.88 32.06 25.40
CA GLU A 296 -38.63 32.61 25.99
C GLU A 296 -37.56 32.91 24.90
N ASP A 297 -37.31 34.20 24.75
CA ASP A 297 -36.02 34.91 24.66
C ASP A 297 -35.01 34.65 23.52
N GLU A 298 -34.91 35.68 22.67
CA GLU A 298 -33.81 35.97 21.76
C GLU A 298 -32.55 36.39 22.54
N GLU A 299 -31.44 35.64 22.42
CA GLU A 299 -30.11 36.13 22.78
C GLU A 299 -29.29 36.46 21.51
N GLU A 300 -28.96 37.74 21.38
CA GLU A 300 -28.10 38.33 20.36
C GLU A 300 -26.66 37.76 20.41
N ILE A 301 -26.14 37.40 19.24
CA ILE A 301 -24.72 37.08 19.04
C ILE A 301 -23.96 38.40 18.76
N PRO A 302 -22.91 38.77 19.53
CA PRO A 302 -22.13 39.96 19.21
C PRO A 302 -21.10 39.68 18.09
N ASP A 303 -21.12 40.57 17.10
CA ASP A 303 -20.15 40.68 16.00
C ASP A 303 -18.70 40.84 16.52
N ILE A 304 -17.77 40.07 15.94
CA ILE A 304 -16.32 40.28 16.10
C ILE A 304 -15.77 40.85 14.78
N PRO A 305 -15.11 42.02 14.78
CA PRO A 305 -14.58 42.64 13.58
C PRO A 305 -13.28 41.98 13.11
N LEU A 306 -13.06 42.09 11.79
CA LEU A 306 -11.95 41.60 10.95
C LEU A 306 -10.54 41.64 11.56
#